data_AF-A0A3D0IAP9-F1
#
_entry.id   AF-A0A3D0IAP9-F1
#
_cell.length_a   1.000
_cell.length_b   1.000
_cell.length_c   1.000
_cell.angle_alpha   90.00
_cell.angle_beta   90.00
_cell.angle_gamma   90.00
#
_symmetry.space_group_name_H-M   'P 1'
#
loop_
_entity.id
_entity.type
_entity.pdbx_description
1 polymer ?
#
loop_
_entity_poly.entity_id
_entity_poly.type
_entity_poly.pdbx_seq_one_letter_code
_entity_poly.pdbx_strand_id
1 'polypeptide(L)'
;MRRWFDHLVVELSVAVGCMLPRYALWLHMRECGLDPEHLSKEEVLAFCDAPVTAFLAQRGLYLPIRARRRLLREMAHFDPTIPTPYERFARI
;
A
#
# COMPACT_ATOMS: atom_id res chain seq x y z
N MET A 1 -10.02 -12.85 1.59
CA MET A 1 -10.22 -11.52 2.20
C MET A 1 -9.06 -10.68 1.73
N ARG A 2 -9.29 -9.57 1.02
CA ARG A 2 -8.17 -8.71 0.59
C ARG A 2 -7.62 -7.97 1.80
N ARG A 3 -6.30 -7.90 1.94
CA ARG A 3 -5.65 -7.15 3.02
C ARG A 3 -5.18 -5.79 2.49
N TRP A 4 -5.33 -4.77 3.30
CA TRP A 4 -4.80 -3.42 3.03
C TRP A 4 -3.33 -3.45 2.63
N PHE A 5 -2.53 -4.24 3.33
CA PHE A 5 -1.10 -4.38 3.06
C PHE A 5 -0.81 -4.92 1.65
N ASP A 6 -1.55 -5.95 1.20
CA ASP A 6 -1.35 -6.53 -0.13
C ASP A 6 -1.63 -5.50 -1.22
N HIS A 7 -2.72 -4.75 -1.07
CA HIS A 7 -3.09 -3.72 -2.02
C HIS A 7 -2.08 -2.56 -2.02
N LEU A 8 -1.61 -2.13 -0.84
CA LEU A 8 -0.58 -1.11 -0.70
C LEU A 8 0.73 -1.51 -1.41
N VAL A 9 1.19 -2.75 -1.25
CA VAL A 9 2.40 -3.26 -1.93
C VAL A 9 2.28 -3.13 -3.44
N VAL A 10 1.11 -3.49 -3.99
CA VAL A 10 0.85 -3.39 -5.43
C VAL A 10 0.82 -1.93 -5.88
N GLU A 11 0.04 -1.08 -5.23
CA GLU A 11 -0.09 0.32 -5.64
C GLU A 11 1.22 1.10 -5.50
N LEU A 12 2.01 0.84 -4.45
CA LEU A 12 3.33 1.42 -4.32
C LEU A 12 4.29 0.94 -5.42
N SER A 13 4.26 -0.35 -5.75
CA SER A 13 5.09 -0.89 -6.83
C SER A 13 4.74 -0.26 -8.18
N VAL A 14 3.45 -0.07 -8.46
CA VAL A 14 2.97 0.66 -9.65
C VAL A 14 3.39 2.13 -9.61
N ALA A 15 3.28 2.78 -8.46
CA ALA A 15 3.59 4.20 -8.32
C ALA A 15 5.08 4.53 -8.47
N VAL A 16 5.96 3.61 -8.05
CA VAL A 16 7.42 3.72 -8.16
C VAL A 16 7.94 3.17 -9.50
N GLY A 17 7.16 2.32 -10.17
CA GLY A 17 7.53 1.72 -11.46
C GLY A 17 8.43 0.49 -11.35
N CYS A 18 8.53 -0.12 -10.16
CA CYS A 18 9.27 -1.36 -9.94
C CYS A 18 8.60 -2.19 -8.84
N MET A 19 8.85 -3.50 -8.84
CA MET A 19 8.30 -4.39 -7.83
C MET A 19 9.01 -4.18 -6.49
N LEU A 20 8.27 -3.75 -5.47
CA LEU A 20 8.83 -3.58 -4.13
C LEU A 20 8.92 -4.92 -3.39
N PRO A 21 10.00 -5.17 -2.63
CA PRO A 21 10.10 -6.39 -1.83
C PRO A 21 9.05 -6.37 -0.70
N ARG A 22 8.03 -7.22 -0.83
CA ARG A 22 6.91 -7.33 0.13
C ARG A 22 7.39 -7.44 1.57
N TYR A 23 8.32 -8.37 1.85
CA TYR A 23 8.82 -8.60 3.20
C TYR A 23 9.53 -7.37 3.78
N ALA A 24 10.28 -6.64 2.96
CA ALA A 24 10.97 -5.44 3.41
C ALA A 24 9.99 -4.31 3.76
N LEU A 25 8.93 -4.15 2.98
CA LEU A 25 7.87 -3.18 3.29
C LEU A 25 7.10 -3.58 4.56
N TRP A 26 6.84 -4.89 4.71
CA TRP A 26 6.20 -5.44 5.91
C TRP A 26 7.01 -5.12 7.17
N LEU A 27 8.32 -5.39 7.12
CA LEU A 27 9.21 -5.12 8.25
C LEU A 27 9.28 -3.64 8.59
N HIS A 28 9.45 -2.76 7.59
CA HIS A 28 9.48 -1.31 7.80
C HIS A 28 8.19 -0.79 8.43
N MET A 29 7.05 -1.33 8.02
CA MET A 29 5.75 -0.97 8.59
C MET A 29 5.64 -1.39 10.07
N ARG A 30 6.15 -2.58 10.44
CA ARG A 30 6.26 -3.02 11.85
C ARG A 30 7.22 -2.14 12.66
N GLU A 31 8.34 -1.74 12.08
CA GLU A 31 9.30 -0.81 12.71
C GLU A 31 8.69 0.57 12.96
N CYS A 32 7.70 0.96 12.15
CA CYS A 32 6.88 2.16 12.35
C CYS A 32 5.73 1.96 13.36
N GLY A 33 5.64 0.79 14.01
CA GLY A 33 4.62 0.48 15.02
C GLY A 33 3.25 0.09 14.47
N LEU A 34 3.12 -0.14 13.16
CA LEU A 34 1.87 -0.56 12.53
C LEU A 34 1.82 -2.09 12.38
N ASP A 35 0.63 -2.68 12.42
CA ASP A 35 0.45 -4.11 12.16
C ASP A 35 -0.09 -4.36 10.74
N PRO A 36 0.73 -4.88 9.79
CA PRO A 36 0.31 -5.10 8.41
C PRO A 36 -0.85 -6.10 8.24
N GLU A 37 -1.11 -6.95 9.25
CA GLU A 37 -2.22 -7.90 9.21
C GLU A 37 -3.57 -7.27 9.59
N HIS A 38 -3.55 -6.19 10.39
CA HIS A 38 -4.73 -5.56 10.98
C HIS A 38 -4.77 -4.05 10.71
N LEU A 39 -4.33 -3.62 9.53
CA LEU A 39 -4.35 -2.21 9.16
C LEU A 39 -5.76 -1.66 9.03
N SER A 40 -5.97 -0.50 9.63
CA SER A 40 -7.08 0.40 9.33
C SER A 40 -6.78 1.28 8.11
N LYS A 41 -7.81 1.94 7.59
CA LYS A 41 -7.69 2.90 6.49
C LYS A 41 -6.81 4.08 6.89
N GLU A 42 -7.00 4.59 8.10
CA GLU A 42 -6.29 5.75 8.64
C GLU A 42 -4.79 5.46 8.75
N GLU A 43 -4.43 4.27 9.25
CA GLU A 43 -3.03 3.85 9.38
C GLU A 43 -2.34 3.70 8.02
N VAL A 44 -3.04 3.15 7.01
CA VAL A 44 -2.51 3.03 5.64
C VAL A 44 -2.25 4.41 5.04
N LEU A 45 -3.20 5.34 5.20
CA LEU A 45 -3.07 6.70 4.67
C LEU A 45 -1.93 7.47 5.38
N ALA A 46 -1.78 7.31 6.69
CA ALA A 46 -0.69 7.89 7.45
C ALA A 46 0.67 7.31 7.02
N PHE A 47 0.73 6.00 6.77
CA PHE A 47 1.94 5.34 6.28
C PHE A 47 2.37 5.85 4.90
N CYS A 48 1.42 6.19 4.01
CA CYS A 48 1.66 6.75 2.68
C CYS A 48 2.29 8.17 2.64
N ASP A 49 2.68 8.71 3.80
CA ASP A 49 3.37 10.00 3.95
C ASP A 49 4.87 9.85 4.26
N ALA A 50 5.30 10.31 5.42
CA ALA A 50 6.71 10.27 5.82
C ALA A 50 7.29 8.84 5.86
N PRO A 51 6.58 7.81 6.39
CA PRO A 51 7.13 6.46 6.49
C PRO A 51 7.47 5.83 5.13
N VAL A 52 6.57 5.94 4.14
CA VAL A 52 6.83 5.47 2.76
C VAL A 52 7.98 6.24 2.12
N THR A 53 8.06 7.55 2.32
CA THR A 53 9.12 8.36 1.73
C THR A 53 10.49 7.93 2.25
N ALA A 54 10.60 7.68 3.57
CA ALA A 54 11.82 7.17 4.18
C ALA A 54 12.20 5.78 3.66
N PHE A 55 11.23 4.86 3.56
CA PHE A 55 11.42 3.51 3.02
C PHE A 55 11.99 3.51 1.59
N LEU A 56 11.45 4.39 0.74
CA LEU A 56 11.86 4.51 -0.66
C LEU A 56 13.25 5.15 -0.77
N ALA A 57 13.52 6.20 0.02
CA ALA A 57 14.81 6.89 0.04
C ALA A 57 15.96 5.94 0.42
N GLN A 58 15.76 5.05 1.40
CA GLN A 58 16.74 4.01 1.78
C GLN A 58 17.11 3.07 0.63
N ARG A 59 16.28 3.00 -0.42
CA ARG A 59 16.47 2.14 -1.60
C ARG A 59 16.84 2.93 -2.86
N GLY A 60 17.12 4.23 -2.72
CA GLY A 60 17.40 5.11 -3.85
C GLY A 60 16.19 5.34 -4.76
N LEU A 61 14.98 5.10 -4.26
CA LEU A 61 13.74 5.28 -4.99
C LEU A 61 13.08 6.60 -4.58
N TYR A 62 12.34 7.18 -5.52
CA TYR A 62 11.61 8.41 -5.30
C TYR A 62 10.16 8.25 -5.73
N LEU A 63 9.24 8.82 -4.95
CA LEU A 63 7.82 8.85 -5.26
C LEU A 63 7.42 10.27 -5.72
N PRO A 64 7.20 10.50 -7.02
CA PRO A 64 6.77 11.80 -7.51
C PRO A 64 5.46 12.24 -6.86
N ILE A 65 5.30 13.56 -6.64
CA ILE A 65 4.10 14.14 -6.01
C ILE A 65 2.81 13.68 -6.73
N ARG A 66 2.82 13.60 -8.06
CA ARG A 66 1.68 13.11 -8.85
C ARG A 66 1.35 11.65 -8.55
N ALA A 67 2.36 10.80 -8.49
CA ALA A 67 2.22 9.38 -8.15
C ALA A 67 1.72 9.20 -6.72
N ARG A 68 2.24 10.01 -5.79
CA ARG A 68 1.78 10.05 -4.39
C ARG A 68 0.31 10.43 -4.24
N ARG A 69 -0.15 11.48 -4.95
CA ARG A 69 -1.56 11.87 -4.97
C ARG A 69 -2.47 10.81 -5.60
N ARG A 70 -1.96 10.05 -6.56
CA ARG A 70 -2.68 8.89 -7.10
C ARG A 70 -2.76 7.78 -6.05
N LEU A 71 -1.64 7.38 -5.45
CA LEU A 71 -1.59 6.37 -4.39
C LEU A 71 -2.59 6.67 -3.27
N LEU A 72 -2.59 7.90 -2.74
CA LEU A 72 -3.52 8.29 -1.68
C LEU A 72 -4.99 8.17 -2.12
N ARG A 73 -5.31 8.49 -3.38
CA ARG A 73 -6.66 8.31 -3.92
C ARG A 73 -7.01 6.83 -4.01
N GLU A 74 -6.14 5.97 -4.53
CA GLU A 74 -6.40 4.53 -4.61
C GLU A 74 -6.61 3.93 -3.21
N MET A 75 -5.75 4.26 -2.25
CA MET A 75 -5.91 3.83 -0.85
C MET A 75 -7.18 4.36 -0.20
N ALA A 76 -7.59 5.60 -0.50
CA ALA A 76 -8.81 6.15 0.07
C ALA A 76 -10.09 5.49 -0.46
N HIS A 77 -10.08 4.96 -1.69
CA HIS A 77 -11.25 4.32 -2.32
C HIS A 77 -11.25 2.80 -2.17
N PHE A 78 -10.13 2.21 -1.77
CA PHE A 78 -10.08 0.78 -1.53
C PHE A 78 -10.93 0.38 -0.32
N ASP A 79 -11.74 -0.66 -0.53
CA ASP A 79 -12.48 -1.33 0.53
C ASP A 79 -12.19 -2.84 0.46
N PRO A 80 -11.52 -3.41 1.48
CA PRO A 80 -11.20 -4.84 1.52
C PRO A 80 -12.42 -5.74 1.74
N THR A 81 -13.54 -5.18 2.22
CA THR A 81 -14.78 -5.91 2.52
C THR A 81 -15.66 -6.09 1.29
N ILE A 82 -15.53 -5.19 0.30
CA ILE A 82 -16.32 -5.22 -0.93
C ILE A 82 -15.58 -6.02 -2.01
N PRO A 83 -16.04 -7.22 -2.41
CA PRO A 83 -15.43 -8.01 -3.46
C PRO A 83 -15.46 -7.28 -4.82
N THR A 84 -14.38 -7.37 -5.60
CA THR A 84 -14.29 -6.76 -6.93
C THR A 84 -15.27 -7.48 -7.87
N PRO A 85 -15.69 -6.85 -8.98
CA PRO A 85 -16.48 -7.54 -9.99
C PRO A 85 -15.86 -8.87 -10.42
N TYR A 86 -14.55 -8.91 -10.64
CA TYR A 86 -13.81 -10.13 -10.99
C TYR A 86 -13.93 -11.21 -9.90
N GLU A 87 -13.76 -10.85 -8.63
CA GLU A 87 -13.93 -11.79 -7.51
C GLU A 87 -15.37 -12.27 -7.32
N ARG A 88 -16.37 -11.45 -7.71
CA ARG A 88 -17.77 -11.87 -7.72
C ARG A 88 -18.01 -12.90 -8.82
N PHE A 89 -17.46 -12.68 -10.01
CA PHE A 89 -17.55 -13.63 -11.12
C PHE A 89 -16.83 -14.95 -10.82
N ALA A 90 -15.65 -14.93 -10.20
CA ALA A 90 -14.89 -16.14 -9.87
C ALA A 90 -15.52 -17.05 -8.80
N ARG A 91 -16.65 -16.64 -8.21
CA ARG A 91 -17.41 -17.42 -7.21
C ARG A 91 -18.66 -18.10 -7.78
N ILE A 92 -18.96 -17.87 -9.07
CA ILE A 92 -20.07 -18.48 -9.81
C ILE A 92 -19.50 -19.63 -10.63
#